data_AF-U7MQ58-F1
#
_entry.id   AF-U7MQ58-F1
#
_cell.length_a   1.000
_cell.length_b   1.000
_cell.length_c   1.000
_cell.angle_alpha   90.00
_cell.angle_beta   90.00
_cell.angle_gamma   90.00
#
_symmetry.space_group_name_H-M   'P 1'
#
loop_
_entity.id
_entity.type
_entity.pdbx_description
1 polymer ?
#
loop_
_entity_poly.entity_id
_entity_poly.type
_entity_poly.pdbx_seq_one_letter_code
_entity_poly.pdbx_strand_id
1 'polypeptide(L)' 'MREDLAWQAIAGFVGFFTVLSGIQAVWNIFQDEPGVVPALLFAGMLVLSFLVWRTRP' A
#
# COMPACT_ATOMS: atom_id res chain seq x y z
N MET A 1 -8.28 -16.90 17.12
CA MET A 1 -8.74 -15.56 17.59
C MET A 1 -7.63 -14.51 17.54
N ARG A 2 -6.41 -14.76 18.07
CA ARG A 2 -5.30 -13.77 18.02
C ARG A 2 -4.70 -13.59 16.62
N GLU A 3 -4.53 -14.67 15.88
CA GLU A 3 -3.98 -14.64 14.51
C GLU A 3 -4.91 -13.91 13.54
N ASP A 4 -6.23 -14.08 13.69
CA ASP A 4 -7.23 -13.38 12.88
C ASP A 4 -7.20 -11.86 13.15
N LEU A 5 -7.04 -11.47 14.42
CA LEU A 5 -6.90 -10.06 14.79
C LEU A 5 -5.60 -9.45 14.24
N ALA A 6 -4.49 -10.19 14.30
CA ALA A 6 -3.22 -9.77 13.71
C ALA A 6 -3.33 -9.66 12.18
N TRP A 7 -4.03 -10.59 11.54
CA TRP A 7 -4.26 -10.57 10.11
C TRP A 7 -5.11 -9.38 9.66
N GLN A 8 -6.20 -9.09 10.37
CA GLN A 8 -7.03 -7.92 10.12
C GLN A 8 -6.24 -6.61 10.31
N ALA A 9 -5.38 -6.54 11.33
CA ALA A 9 -4.51 -5.38 11.54
C ALA A 9 -3.49 -5.21 10.40
N ILE A 10 -2.86 -6.29 9.93
CA ILE A 10 -1.93 -6.25 8.78
C ILE A 10 -2.66 -5.81 7.52
N ALA A 11 -3.83 -6.37 7.25
CA ALA A 11 -4.64 -5.98 6.09
C ALA A 11 -5.08 -4.52 6.14
N GLY A 12 -5.51 -4.03 7.30
CA GLY A 12 -5.84 -2.62 7.52
C GLY A 12 -4.64 -1.71 7.32
N PHE A 13 -3.48 -2.07 7.88
CA PHE A 13 -2.24 -1.31 7.74
C PHE A 13 -1.78 -1.24 6.28
N VAL A 14 -1.66 -2.38 5.60
CA VAL A 14 -1.20 -2.45 4.20
C VAL A 14 -2.18 -1.69 3.30
N GLY A 15 -3.50 -1.85 3.50
CA GLY A 15 -4.50 -1.11 2.75
C GLY A 15 -4.40 0.40 2.93
N PHE A 16 -4.27 0.87 4.19
CA PHE A 16 -4.13 2.29 4.49
C PHE A 16 -2.88 2.90 3.85
N PHE A 17 -1.72 2.26 3.99
CA PHE A 17 -0.47 2.73 3.38
C PHE A 17 -0.47 2.63 1.84
N THR A 18 -1.23 1.69 1.27
CA THR A 18 -1.45 1.62 -0.18
C THR A 18 -2.21 2.86 -0.67
N VAL A 19 -3.26 3.28 0.04
CA VAL A 19 -3.99 4.50 -0.30
C VAL A 19 -3.11 5.74 -0.15
N LEU A 20 -2.38 5.87 0.97
CA LEU A 20 -1.47 7.01 1.20
C LEU A 20 -0.38 7.09 0.13
N SER A 21 0.25 5.97 -0.21
CA SER A 21 1.26 5.94 -1.27
C SER A 21 0.66 6.24 -2.65
N GLY A 22 -0.58 5.83 -2.91
CA GLY A 22 -1.32 6.22 -4.12
C GLY A 22 -1.55 7.72 -4.20
N ILE A 23 -1.99 8.35 -3.11
CA ILE A 23 -2.14 9.82 -3.02
C ILE A 23 -0.79 10.51 -3.27
N GLN A 24 0.28 10.03 -2.64
CA GLN A 24 1.63 10.59 -2.84
C GLN A 24 2.12 10.42 -4.28
N ALA A 25 1.86 9.27 -4.91
CA ALA A 25 2.22 9.03 -6.30
C ALA A 25 1.45 9.96 -7.26
N VAL A 26 0.15 10.13 -7.03
CA VAL A 26 -0.69 11.07 -7.80
C VAL A 26 -0.22 12.50 -7.59
N TRP A 27 0.03 12.91 -6.35
CA TRP A 27 0.52 14.24 -6.02
C TRP A 27 1.88 14.54 -6.66
N ASN A 28 2.79 13.56 -6.66
CA ASN A 28 4.11 13.67 -7.25
C ASN A 28 4.08 13.93 -8.76
N ILE A 29 3.06 13.45 -9.48
CA ILE A 29 2.89 13.72 -10.93
C ILE A 29 2.67 15.22 -11.20
N PHE A 30 2.10 15.96 -10.25
CA PHE A 30 1.84 17.39 -10.36
C PHE A 30 2.99 18.27 -9.84
N GLN A 31 4.12 17.67 -9.42
CA GLN A 31 5.30 18.44 -9.01
C GLN A 31 6.16 18.80 -10.23
N ASP A 32 6.88 19.91 -10.14
CA ASP A 32 7.76 20.38 -11.22
C ASP A 32 8.89 19.38 -11.54
N GLU A 33 9.35 18.64 -10.53
CA GLU A 33 10.33 17.55 -10.66
C GLU A 33 9.76 16.24 -10.10
N PRO A 34 9.04 15.45 -10.91
CA PRO A 34 8.42 14.22 -10.45
C PRO A 34 9.48 13.15 -10.15
N GLY A 35 9.52 12.68 -8.90
CA GLY A 35 10.39 11.58 -8.48
C GLY A 35 9.81 10.20 -8.82
N VAL A 36 10.66 9.19 -8.99
CA VAL A 36 10.21 7.80 -9.26
C VAL A 36 9.86 7.05 -7.97
N VAL A 37 10.38 7.49 -6.83
CA VAL A 37 10.24 6.82 -5.52
C VAL A 37 8.77 6.66 -5.09
N PRO A 38 7.89 7.67 -5.18
CA PRO A 38 6.50 7.53 -4.75
C PRO A 38 5.74 6.49 -5.58
N ALA A 39 6.02 6.43 -6.89
CA ALA A 39 5.42 5.46 -7.80
C ALA A 39 5.89 4.02 -7.50
N LEU A 40 7.18 3.83 -7.23
CA LEU A 40 7.73 2.52 -6.84
C LEU A 40 7.17 2.05 -5.49
N LEU A 41 7.04 2.96 -4.51
CA LEU A 41 6.45 2.65 -3.22
C LEU A 41 4.98 2.23 -3.38
N PHE A 42 4.21 2.95 -4.20
CA PHE A 42 2.83 2.60 -4.49
C PHE A 42 2.72 1.24 -5.18
N ALA A 43 3.56 0.97 -6.18
CA ALA A 43 3.59 -0.33 -6.85
C ALA A 43 3.90 -1.47 -5.87
N GLY A 44 4.87 -1.28 -4.97
CA GLY A 44 5.19 -2.25 -3.92
C GLY A 44 4.03 -2.48 -2.95
N MET A 45 3.34 -1.41 -2.55
CA MET A 45 2.17 -1.50 -1.67
C MET A 45 0.99 -2.21 -2.33
N LEU A 46 0.79 -2.05 -3.65
CA LEU A 46 -0.20 -2.82 -4.41
C LEU A 46 0.13 -4.31 -4.42
N VAL A 47 1.39 -4.69 -4.60
CA VAL A 47 1.83 -6.10 -4.54
C VAL A 47 1.60 -6.67 -3.14
N LEU A 48 1.95 -5.93 -2.09
CA LEU A 48 1.69 -6.34 -0.71
C LEU A 48 0.19 -6.49 -0.43
N SER A 49 -0.63 -5.54 -0.88
CA SER A 49 -2.09 -5.62 -0.77
C SER A 49 -2.64 -6.86 -1.47
N PHE A 50 -2.15 -7.15 -2.68
CA PHE A 50 -2.53 -8.34 -3.42
C PHE A 50 -2.13 -9.64 -2.70
N LEU A 51 -0.91 -9.70 -2.15
CA LEU A 51 -0.45 -10.84 -1.38
C LEU A 51 -1.32 -11.05 -0.15
N VAL A 52 -1.59 -10.00 0.62
CA VAL A 52 -2.47 -10.07 1.79
C VAL A 52 -3.89 -10.49 1.41
N TRP A 53 -4.41 -10.06 0.27
CA TRP A 53 -5.70 -10.56 -0.20
C TRP A 53 -5.64 -12.04 -0.59
N ARG A 54 -4.56 -12.48 -1.25
CA ARG A 54 -4.40 -13.83 -1.76
C ARG A 54 -4.09 -14.88 -0.69
N THR A 55 -3.35 -14.51 0.35
CA THR A 55 -2.94 -15.38 1.45
C THR A 55 -3.87 -15.28 2.65
N ARG A 56 -5.04 -14.66 2.49
CA ARG A 56 -6.09 -14.67 3.51
C ARG A 56 -6.40 -16.14 3.85
N PRO A 57 -6.24 -16.56 5.12
CA PRO A 57 -6.50 -17.95 5.53
C PRO A 57 -7.99 -18.30 5.48
#